data_AF-A0A9Q1QAF8-F1
#
_entry.id   AF-A0A9Q1QAF8-F1
#
_cell.length_a   1.000
_cell.length_b   1.000
_cell.length_c   1.000
_cell.angle_alpha   90.00
_cell.angle_beta   90.00
_cell.angle_gamma   90.00
#
_symmetry.space_group_name_H-M   'P 1'
#
loop_
_entity.id
_entity.type
_entity.pdbx_description
1 polymer ?
#
loop_
_entity_poly.entity_id
_entity_poly.type
_entity_poly.pdbx_seq_one_letter_code
_entity_poly.pdbx_strand_id
1 'polypeptide(L)'
;MGDSYPCVVPCFGVHPWYVTERSPDWFRTPYAAGGEIGLDKGSRGREIDFNVQVEVFKQQLELARELRRPASVHCVRAFGDFLDVMKAMESFPYGVILHSFFGSAEMVPELAKLSSFFLFSGFVMSMKPQKVKKLLKAVPSDRSLLETDAPDAVPRCNLDSLFLLEGDASLPPELKALGENPQSRATYALSSEVKDESKLPKELLNHPANIHNVLTYVASMLEMTSEELAELSYANAICLFSYECSKVLRQVVKLFLIININFQAYSSNLVQIRSKAAVPTPSTNADRVMEMGKWAFHIDLFDALFWRSQWRRRTQSDVNNYSMIDIRHQPQM
;
A
#
# COMPACT_ATOMS: atom_id res chain seq x y z
N MET A 1 2.57 11.92 -11.30
CA MET A 1 2.66 11.48 -9.89
C MET A 1 3.79 10.48 -9.72
N GLY A 2 3.70 9.24 -10.21
CA GLY A 2 4.79 8.28 -10.04
C GLY A 2 6.15 8.77 -10.53
N ASP A 3 6.22 9.49 -11.65
CA ASP A 3 7.51 9.99 -12.17
C ASP A 3 8.01 11.22 -11.41
N SER A 4 7.11 11.92 -10.72
CA SER A 4 7.40 13.11 -9.92
C SER A 4 7.85 12.76 -8.50
N TYR A 5 7.41 11.61 -7.96
CA TYR A 5 7.65 11.21 -6.57
C TYR A 5 8.29 9.81 -6.54
N PRO A 6 9.59 9.69 -6.18
CA PRO A 6 10.29 8.41 -6.17
C PRO A 6 9.68 7.36 -5.22
N CYS A 7 9.09 7.79 -4.10
CA CYS A 7 8.40 6.89 -3.17
C CYS A 7 7.12 6.28 -3.76
N VAL A 8 6.61 6.82 -4.87
CA VAL A 8 5.38 6.34 -5.52
C VAL A 8 5.68 5.23 -6.52
N VAL A 9 5.32 4.02 -6.12
CA VAL A 9 5.23 2.85 -7.01
C VAL A 9 3.78 2.73 -7.46
N PRO A 10 3.46 2.85 -8.76
CA PRO A 10 2.08 2.69 -9.22
C PRO A 10 1.76 1.23 -9.57
N CYS A 11 0.49 0.88 -9.44
CA CYS A 11 -0.12 -0.29 -10.07
C CYS A 11 -0.93 0.16 -11.28
N PHE A 12 -0.95 -0.65 -12.34
CA PHE A 12 -1.79 -0.42 -13.52
C PHE A 12 -2.65 -1.63 -13.84
N GLY A 13 -3.93 -1.37 -14.07
CA GLY A 13 -4.93 -2.37 -14.33
C GLY A 13 -6.30 -1.73 -14.49
N VAL A 14 -7.25 -2.53 -14.95
CA VAL A 14 -8.65 -2.20 -15.10
C VAL A 14 -9.42 -2.87 -13.96
N HIS A 15 -9.88 -2.05 -13.03
CA HIS A 15 -10.70 -2.48 -11.90
C HIS A 15 -12.04 -3.06 -12.38
N PRO A 16 -12.61 -4.08 -11.71
CA PRO A 16 -13.87 -4.74 -12.12
C PRO A 16 -15.02 -3.80 -12.43
N TRP A 17 -15.09 -2.64 -11.76
CA TRP A 17 -16.15 -1.66 -12.00
C TRP A 17 -16.05 -0.91 -13.33
N TYR A 18 -14.87 -0.87 -13.94
CA TYR A 18 -14.59 -0.08 -15.14
C TYR A 18 -14.23 -0.95 -16.34
N VAL A 19 -14.42 -2.27 -16.25
CA VAL A 19 -14.06 -3.19 -17.35
C VAL A 19 -14.82 -2.88 -18.64
N THR A 20 -16.02 -2.32 -18.56
CA THR A 20 -16.82 -1.90 -19.73
C THR A 20 -16.32 -0.59 -20.36
N GLU A 21 -15.54 0.21 -19.63
CA GLU A 21 -14.99 1.50 -20.06
C GLU A 21 -13.53 1.38 -20.57
N ARG A 22 -13.01 0.16 -20.69
CA ARG A 22 -11.62 -0.09 -21.11
C ARG A 22 -11.36 0.43 -22.53
N SER A 23 -10.24 1.13 -22.71
CA SER A 23 -9.78 1.56 -24.05
C SER A 23 -9.29 0.35 -24.86
N PRO A 24 -9.16 0.43 -26.20
CA PRO A 24 -8.62 -0.68 -26.99
C PRO A 24 -7.19 -1.12 -26.58
N ASP A 25 -6.36 -0.18 -26.11
CA ASP A 25 -4.96 -0.41 -25.73
C ASP A 25 -4.77 -0.67 -24.22
N TRP A 26 -5.84 -1.05 -23.51
CA TRP A 26 -5.85 -1.20 -22.04
C TRP A 26 -4.82 -2.20 -21.49
N PHE A 27 -4.30 -3.10 -22.33
CA PHE A 27 -3.27 -4.08 -22.00
C PHE A 27 -1.84 -3.52 -21.91
N ARG A 28 -1.60 -2.27 -22.34
CA ARG A 28 -0.26 -1.68 -22.28
C ARG A 28 0.07 -1.30 -20.85
N THR A 29 0.96 -2.07 -20.22
CA THR A 29 1.44 -1.77 -18.88
C THR A 29 2.81 -1.08 -18.94
N PRO A 30 3.01 0.08 -18.29
CA PRO A 30 4.34 0.64 -18.06
C PRO A 30 5.15 -0.27 -17.13
N TYR A 31 6.39 0.09 -16.75
CA TYR A 31 7.23 -0.66 -15.80
C TYR A 31 6.69 -0.62 -14.35
N ALA A 32 5.48 -1.11 -14.16
CA ALA A 32 4.66 -1.02 -12.97
C ALA A 32 4.02 -2.38 -12.64
N ALA A 33 3.58 -2.54 -11.40
CA ALA A 33 2.87 -3.72 -10.94
C ALA A 33 1.47 -3.77 -11.57
N GLY A 34 0.87 -4.97 -11.63
CA GLY A 34 -0.52 -5.11 -12.06
C GLY A 34 -1.46 -4.64 -10.94
N GLY A 35 -2.55 -3.95 -11.27
CA GLY A 35 -3.57 -3.58 -10.29
C GLY A 35 -4.18 -2.19 -10.47
N GLU A 36 -5.29 -1.90 -9.82
CA GLU A 36 -6.14 -2.85 -9.10
C GLU A 36 -7.02 -3.62 -10.11
N ILE A 37 -6.95 -4.95 -10.06
CA ILE A 37 -7.69 -5.87 -10.95
C ILE A 37 -8.54 -6.81 -10.09
N GLY A 38 -9.50 -7.55 -10.64
CA GLY A 38 -10.18 -8.58 -9.85
C GLY A 38 -11.67 -8.69 -10.10
N LEU A 39 -12.39 -9.10 -9.06
CA LEU A 39 -13.78 -9.53 -9.11
C LEU A 39 -14.61 -8.86 -7.99
N ASP A 40 -15.77 -8.34 -8.34
CA ASP A 40 -16.66 -7.68 -7.41
C ASP A 40 -18.13 -8.08 -7.64
N LYS A 41 -18.71 -8.78 -6.65
CA LYS A 41 -20.15 -9.10 -6.56
C LYS A 41 -20.87 -8.23 -5.51
N GLY A 42 -20.23 -7.18 -5.03
CA GLY A 42 -20.76 -6.15 -4.15
C GLY A 42 -21.74 -5.20 -4.86
N SER A 43 -22.05 -4.09 -4.20
CA SER A 43 -23.11 -3.16 -4.63
C SER A 43 -22.84 -2.52 -5.99
N ARG A 44 -21.59 -2.12 -6.25
CA ARG A 44 -21.16 -1.51 -7.51
C ARG A 44 -20.79 -2.56 -8.55
N GLY A 45 -20.08 -3.62 -8.14
CA GLY A 45 -19.64 -4.67 -9.06
C GLY A 45 -20.78 -5.44 -9.71
N ARG A 46 -21.89 -5.67 -8.99
CA ARG A 46 -23.08 -6.37 -9.55
C ARG A 46 -23.77 -5.63 -10.70
N GLU A 47 -23.48 -4.34 -10.92
CA GLU A 47 -24.01 -3.58 -12.05
C GLU A 47 -23.27 -3.90 -13.36
N ILE A 48 -22.11 -4.56 -13.26
CA ILE A 48 -21.27 -4.95 -14.38
C ILE A 48 -21.42 -6.45 -14.63
N ASP A 49 -21.51 -6.86 -15.90
CA ASP A 49 -21.57 -8.28 -16.26
C ASP A 49 -20.36 -9.03 -15.68
N PHE A 50 -20.66 -9.98 -14.80
CA PHE A 50 -19.66 -10.74 -14.07
C PHE A 50 -18.77 -11.59 -15.00
N ASN A 51 -19.30 -12.07 -16.13
CA ASN A 51 -18.49 -12.80 -17.10
C ASN A 51 -17.41 -11.91 -17.72
N VAL A 52 -17.74 -10.64 -17.97
CA VAL A 52 -16.78 -9.64 -18.48
C VAL A 52 -15.72 -9.32 -17.42
N GLN A 53 -16.11 -9.23 -16.14
CA GLN A 53 -15.14 -9.09 -15.05
C GLN A 53 -14.16 -10.27 -15.02
N VAL A 54 -14.67 -11.51 -15.10
CA VAL A 54 -13.85 -12.73 -15.08
C VAL A 54 -12.92 -12.81 -16.30
N GLU A 55 -13.42 -12.50 -17.50
CA GLU A 55 -12.61 -12.49 -18.73
C GLU A 55 -11.43 -11.51 -18.62
N VAL A 56 -11.72 -10.25 -18.26
CA VAL A 56 -10.72 -9.19 -18.14
C VAL A 56 -9.75 -9.47 -16.98
N PHE A 57 -10.24 -10.03 -15.87
CA PHE A 57 -9.39 -10.41 -14.76
C PHE A 57 -8.39 -11.51 -15.14
N LYS A 58 -8.83 -12.56 -15.84
CA LYS A 58 -7.95 -13.63 -16.35
C LYS A 58 -6.85 -13.08 -17.23
N GLN A 59 -7.18 -12.20 -18.18
CA GLN A 59 -6.19 -11.63 -19.09
C GLN A 59 -5.15 -10.75 -18.35
N GLN A 60 -5.56 -10.02 -17.30
CA GLN A 60 -4.64 -9.22 -16.48
C GLN A 60 -3.73 -10.05 -15.59
N LEU A 61 -4.25 -11.13 -15.01
CA LEU A 61 -3.44 -12.10 -14.26
C LEU A 61 -2.41 -12.78 -15.16
N GLU A 62 -2.82 -13.14 -16.38
CA GLU A 62 -1.95 -13.73 -17.37
C GLU A 62 -0.81 -12.78 -17.76
N LEU A 63 -1.13 -11.50 -18.00
CA LEU A 63 -0.12 -10.49 -18.24
C LEU A 63 0.86 -10.30 -17.06
N ALA A 64 0.34 -10.28 -15.82
CA ALA A 64 1.19 -10.18 -14.63
C ALA A 64 2.12 -11.39 -14.47
N ARG A 65 1.64 -12.59 -14.83
CA ARG A 65 2.42 -13.84 -14.88
C ARG A 65 3.53 -13.74 -15.92
N GLU A 66 3.22 -13.41 -17.17
CA GLU A 66 4.19 -13.30 -18.26
C GLU A 66 5.30 -12.29 -17.94
N LEU A 67 4.92 -11.15 -17.35
CA LEU A 67 5.85 -10.08 -16.97
C LEU A 67 6.59 -10.35 -15.65
N ARG A 68 6.26 -11.43 -14.94
CA ARG A 68 6.77 -11.77 -13.60
C ARG A 68 6.61 -10.61 -12.60
N ARG A 69 5.43 -9.99 -12.59
CA ARG A 69 5.11 -8.85 -11.72
C ARG A 69 4.06 -9.23 -10.69
N PRO A 70 4.04 -8.57 -9.52
CA PRO A 70 2.94 -8.72 -8.59
C PRO A 70 1.66 -8.10 -9.17
N ALA A 71 0.51 -8.61 -8.74
CA ALA A 71 -0.81 -8.11 -9.09
C ALA A 71 -1.61 -7.78 -7.81
N SER A 72 -2.05 -6.52 -7.67
CA SER A 72 -3.04 -6.10 -6.67
C SER A 72 -4.45 -6.47 -7.11
N VAL A 73 -5.11 -7.28 -6.28
CA VAL A 73 -6.37 -7.93 -6.55
C VAL A 73 -7.45 -7.46 -5.58
N HIS A 74 -8.46 -6.80 -6.14
CA HIS A 74 -9.76 -6.55 -5.54
C HIS A 74 -10.61 -7.81 -5.56
N CYS A 75 -11.10 -8.26 -4.42
CA CYS A 75 -11.99 -9.41 -4.37
C CYS A 75 -13.10 -9.22 -3.35
N VAL A 76 -14.28 -8.81 -3.82
CA VAL A 76 -15.44 -8.56 -2.96
C VAL A 76 -16.54 -9.57 -3.26
N ARG A 77 -16.85 -10.41 -2.25
CA ARG A 77 -17.88 -11.47 -2.33
C ARG A 77 -17.69 -12.45 -3.50
N ALA A 78 -16.46 -12.60 -3.98
CA ALA A 78 -16.11 -13.40 -5.15
C ALA A 78 -14.90 -14.32 -4.91
N PHE A 79 -14.57 -14.65 -3.65
CA PHE A 79 -13.39 -15.49 -3.33
C PHE A 79 -13.49 -16.90 -3.91
N GLY A 80 -14.69 -17.47 -4.04
CA GLY A 80 -14.88 -18.76 -4.73
C GLY A 80 -14.48 -18.67 -6.19
N ASP A 81 -15.00 -17.68 -6.91
CA ASP A 81 -14.68 -17.45 -8.33
C ASP A 81 -13.20 -17.10 -8.52
N PHE A 82 -12.62 -16.30 -7.62
CA PHE A 82 -11.19 -16.01 -7.59
C PHE A 82 -10.36 -17.30 -7.47
N LEU A 83 -10.72 -18.19 -6.53
CA LEU A 83 -10.04 -19.48 -6.35
C LEU A 83 -10.14 -20.32 -7.62
N ASP A 84 -11.30 -20.37 -8.27
CA ASP A 84 -11.49 -21.12 -9.51
C ASP A 84 -10.64 -20.56 -10.66
N VAL A 85 -10.58 -19.23 -10.80
CA VAL A 85 -9.71 -18.55 -11.77
C VAL A 85 -8.25 -18.89 -11.52
N MET A 86 -7.78 -18.74 -10.28
CA MET A 86 -6.39 -19.01 -9.92
C MET A 86 -6.02 -20.49 -10.11
N LYS A 87 -6.87 -21.43 -9.69
CA LYS A 87 -6.63 -22.87 -9.84
C LYS A 87 -6.61 -23.35 -11.28
N ALA A 88 -7.24 -22.60 -12.20
CA ALA A 88 -7.21 -22.89 -13.62
C ALA A 88 -5.94 -22.37 -14.33
N MET A 89 -5.13 -21.53 -13.67
CA MET A 89 -3.87 -21.04 -14.23
C MET A 89 -2.79 -22.12 -14.15
N GLU A 90 -1.93 -22.20 -15.18
CA GLU A 90 -0.80 -23.13 -15.18
C GLU A 90 0.26 -22.76 -14.13
N SER A 91 0.45 -21.46 -13.90
CA SER A 91 1.34 -20.90 -12.89
C SER A 91 0.87 -19.52 -12.46
N PHE A 92 1.29 -19.08 -11.27
CA PHE A 92 0.82 -17.83 -10.69
C PHE A 92 1.74 -16.65 -11.03
N PRO A 93 1.23 -15.40 -10.97
CA PRO A 93 2.08 -14.21 -10.91
C PRO A 93 3.10 -14.29 -9.78
N TYR A 94 4.14 -13.45 -9.85
CA TYR A 94 5.20 -13.39 -8.83
C TYR A 94 4.63 -13.18 -7.41
N GLY A 95 3.57 -12.39 -7.31
CA GLY A 95 2.77 -12.31 -6.09
C GLY A 95 1.36 -11.84 -6.40
N VAL A 96 0.40 -12.33 -5.63
CA VAL A 96 -1.01 -11.94 -5.72
C VAL A 96 -1.41 -11.22 -4.43
N ILE A 97 -1.46 -9.91 -4.50
CA ILE A 97 -1.78 -9.03 -3.38
C ILE A 97 -3.28 -9.01 -3.23
N LEU A 98 -3.82 -9.66 -2.20
CA LEU A 98 -5.22 -9.54 -1.84
C LEU A 98 -5.41 -8.23 -1.10
N HIS A 99 -5.82 -7.21 -1.85
CA HIS A 99 -6.13 -5.87 -1.36
C HIS A 99 -7.24 -5.93 -0.32
N SER A 100 -7.08 -5.18 0.76
CA SER A 100 -8.06 -4.93 1.80
C SER A 100 -8.71 -6.23 2.28
N PHE A 101 -7.90 -7.25 2.57
CA PHE A 101 -8.35 -8.62 2.75
C PHE A 101 -9.33 -8.74 3.93
N PHE A 102 -10.59 -8.96 3.57
CA PHE A 102 -11.71 -9.08 4.52
C PHE A 102 -12.36 -10.47 4.48
N GLY A 103 -11.52 -11.49 4.25
CA GLY A 103 -11.93 -12.90 4.20
C GLY A 103 -12.00 -13.57 5.59
N SER A 104 -12.30 -14.86 5.59
CA SER A 104 -12.29 -15.70 6.79
C SER A 104 -10.92 -16.35 6.98
N ALA A 105 -10.56 -16.65 8.22
CA ALA A 105 -9.29 -17.29 8.56
C ALA A 105 -9.13 -18.66 7.87
N GLU A 106 -10.25 -19.35 7.63
CA GLU A 106 -10.29 -20.67 7.01
C GLU A 106 -9.90 -20.66 5.53
N MET A 107 -10.02 -19.51 4.84
CA MET A 107 -9.61 -19.39 3.43
C MET A 107 -8.10 -19.21 3.27
N VAL A 108 -7.42 -18.69 4.31
CA VAL A 108 -6.02 -18.29 4.24
C VAL A 108 -5.09 -19.44 3.80
N PRO A 109 -5.19 -20.67 4.32
CA PRO A 109 -4.30 -21.76 3.91
C PRO A 109 -4.39 -22.10 2.41
N GLU A 110 -5.58 -22.01 1.83
CA GLU A 110 -5.78 -22.28 0.40
C GLU A 110 -5.28 -21.10 -0.45
N LEU A 111 -5.56 -19.86 -0.03
CA LEU A 111 -5.07 -18.66 -0.71
C LEU A 111 -3.53 -18.56 -0.67
N ALA A 112 -2.91 -18.90 0.46
CA ALA A 112 -1.45 -18.89 0.60
C ALA A 112 -0.75 -19.86 -0.39
N LYS A 113 -1.42 -20.92 -0.85
CA LYS A 113 -0.85 -21.81 -1.89
C LYS A 113 -0.78 -21.16 -3.27
N LEU A 114 -1.48 -20.04 -3.48
CA LEU A 114 -1.65 -19.35 -4.77
C LEU A 114 -0.77 -18.09 -4.89
N SER A 115 0.42 -18.13 -4.29
CA SER A 115 1.35 -16.97 -4.21
C SER A 115 0.72 -15.70 -3.62
N SER A 116 -0.31 -15.86 -2.78
CA SER A 116 -1.03 -14.71 -2.21
C SER A 116 -0.29 -14.05 -1.06
N PHE A 117 -0.34 -12.71 -1.05
CA PHE A 117 -0.01 -11.80 0.04
C PHE A 117 -1.31 -11.15 0.53
N PHE A 118 -1.40 -10.82 1.82
CA PHE A 118 -2.61 -10.32 2.45
C PHE A 118 -2.36 -8.91 2.97
N LEU A 119 -3.05 -7.92 2.42
CA LEU A 119 -2.99 -6.55 2.89
C LEU A 119 -4.17 -6.27 3.81
N PHE A 120 -3.88 -5.62 4.93
CA PHE A 120 -4.89 -5.26 5.91
C PHE A 120 -5.03 -3.74 6.01
N SER A 121 -6.25 -3.26 5.77
CA SER A 121 -6.65 -1.87 5.90
C SER A 121 -7.42 -1.60 7.19
N GLY A 122 -7.86 -0.34 7.41
CA GLY A 122 -8.73 0.00 8.54
C GLY A 122 -10.04 -0.80 8.60
N PHE A 123 -10.47 -1.46 7.51
CA PHE A 123 -11.66 -2.31 7.55
C PHE A 123 -11.56 -3.46 8.55
N VAL A 124 -10.39 -4.06 8.79
CA VAL A 124 -10.28 -5.17 9.75
C VAL A 124 -10.68 -4.77 11.17
N MET A 125 -10.58 -3.48 11.50
CA MET A 125 -10.98 -2.92 12.80
C MET A 125 -12.50 -2.95 13.02
N SER A 126 -13.30 -3.17 11.96
CA SER A 126 -14.75 -3.37 12.06
C SER A 126 -15.16 -4.79 12.44
N MET A 127 -14.23 -5.75 12.39
CA MET A 127 -14.51 -7.14 12.74
C MET A 127 -14.43 -7.35 14.26
N LYS A 128 -15.05 -8.44 14.74
CA LYS A 128 -14.88 -8.87 16.13
C LYS A 128 -13.40 -9.18 16.40
N PRO A 129 -12.78 -8.67 17.48
CA PRO A 129 -11.35 -8.87 17.75
C PRO A 129 -10.89 -10.34 17.72
N GLN A 130 -11.72 -11.27 18.21
CA GLN A 130 -11.40 -12.70 18.18
C GLN A 130 -11.31 -13.25 16.76
N LYS A 131 -12.13 -12.72 15.83
CA LYS A 131 -12.07 -13.10 14.41
C LYS A 131 -10.82 -12.52 13.74
N VAL A 132 -10.48 -11.26 14.04
CA VAL A 132 -9.26 -10.61 13.54
C VAL A 132 -8.03 -11.37 14.01
N LYS A 133 -7.94 -11.67 15.30
CA LYS A 133 -6.83 -12.44 15.87
C LYS A 133 -6.68 -13.81 15.20
N LYS A 134 -7.78 -14.51 14.96
CA LYS A 134 -7.77 -15.80 14.24
C LYS A 134 -7.32 -15.63 12.78
N LEU A 135 -7.79 -14.59 12.10
CA LEU A 135 -7.44 -14.26 10.71
C LEU A 135 -5.94 -13.97 10.57
N LEU A 136 -5.43 -13.03 11.37
CA LEU A 136 -4.04 -12.60 11.33
C LEU A 136 -3.09 -13.75 11.69
N LYS A 137 -3.42 -14.58 12.70
CA LYS A 137 -2.61 -15.76 13.06
C LYS A 137 -2.64 -16.86 11.99
N ALA A 138 -3.61 -16.88 11.09
CA ALA A 138 -3.65 -17.82 9.98
C ALA A 138 -2.75 -17.38 8.82
N VAL A 139 -2.46 -16.08 8.69
CA VAL A 139 -1.61 -15.53 7.63
C VAL A 139 -0.14 -15.82 7.93
N PRO A 140 0.62 -16.41 6.99
CA PRO A 140 2.06 -16.53 7.12
C PRO A 140 2.72 -15.15 7.29
N SER A 141 3.65 -15.03 8.23
CA SER A 141 4.28 -13.75 8.57
C SER A 141 5.02 -13.11 7.39
N ASP A 142 5.59 -13.93 6.50
CA ASP A 142 6.27 -13.53 5.26
C ASP A 142 5.31 -13.07 4.15
N ARG A 143 4.00 -13.00 4.43
CA ARG A 143 2.94 -12.65 3.47
C ARG A 143 1.94 -11.63 4.01
N SER A 144 2.19 -11.08 5.19
CA SER A 144 1.34 -10.06 5.81
C SER A 144 1.85 -8.67 5.46
N LEU A 145 0.93 -7.78 5.06
CA LEU A 145 1.19 -6.39 4.68
C LEU A 145 0.09 -5.49 5.27
N LEU A 146 0.37 -4.20 5.34
CA LEU A 146 -0.56 -3.18 5.84
C LEU A 146 -0.79 -2.11 4.78
N GLU A 147 -1.98 -1.52 4.78
CA GLU A 147 -2.34 -0.40 3.91
C GLU A 147 -3.37 0.52 4.58
N THR A 148 -3.64 1.68 3.99
CA THR A 148 -4.76 2.51 4.46
C THR A 148 -6.02 2.36 3.64
N ASP A 149 -5.88 2.00 2.36
CA ASP A 149 -6.97 2.06 1.37
C ASP A 149 -7.58 3.47 1.26
N ALA A 150 -6.77 4.51 1.56
CA ALA A 150 -7.20 5.90 1.46
C ALA A 150 -7.62 6.23 0.01
N PRO A 151 -8.72 6.99 -0.18
CA PRO A 151 -9.45 7.77 0.84
C PRO A 151 -10.57 7.00 1.56
N ASP A 152 -10.70 5.70 1.35
CA ASP A 152 -11.69 4.84 2.02
C ASP A 152 -11.09 4.20 3.30
N ALA A 153 -11.82 3.29 3.94
CA ALA A 153 -11.37 2.49 5.09
C ALA A 153 -10.80 3.29 6.29
N VAL A 154 -11.42 4.41 6.65
CA VAL A 154 -11.07 5.18 7.86
C VAL A 154 -10.94 4.24 9.07
N PRO A 155 -9.76 4.20 9.74
CA PRO A 155 -9.57 3.37 10.92
C PRO A 155 -10.57 3.67 12.02
N ARG A 156 -11.09 2.62 12.66
CA ARG A 156 -12.00 2.76 13.81
C ARG A 156 -11.19 2.98 15.09
N CYS A 157 -10.73 4.21 15.28
CA CYS A 157 -9.98 4.65 16.46
C CYS A 157 -10.48 6.00 16.99
N ASN A 158 -9.84 6.50 18.04
CA ASN A 158 -10.18 7.79 18.62
C ASN A 158 -9.81 8.93 17.63
N LEU A 159 -10.63 9.99 17.62
CA LEU A 159 -10.46 11.14 16.71
C LEU A 159 -9.11 11.85 16.86
N ASP A 160 -8.53 11.86 18.05
CA ASP A 160 -7.24 12.49 18.35
C ASP A 160 -6.06 11.79 17.64
N SER A 161 -6.21 10.51 17.32
CA SER A 161 -5.22 9.72 16.57
C SER A 161 -5.37 9.80 15.06
N LEU A 162 -6.47 10.36 14.53
CA LEU A 162 -6.70 10.42 13.08
C LEU A 162 -6.04 11.64 12.46
N PHE A 163 -5.28 11.44 11.39
CA PHE A 163 -4.97 12.45 10.39
C PHE A 163 -6.19 12.65 9.48
N LEU A 164 -6.61 13.90 9.34
CA LEU A 164 -7.77 14.30 8.55
C LEU A 164 -7.28 14.95 7.26
N LEU A 165 -8.01 14.77 6.16
CA LEU A 165 -7.68 15.42 4.89
C LEU A 165 -8.10 16.90 4.91
N GLU A 166 -7.17 17.78 4.53
CA GLU A 166 -7.46 19.19 4.36
C GLU A 166 -8.52 19.39 3.26
N GLY A 167 -9.51 20.26 3.53
CA GLY A 167 -10.58 20.54 2.57
C GLY A 167 -11.66 19.47 2.45
N ASP A 168 -11.67 18.44 3.31
CA ASP A 168 -12.75 17.47 3.34
C ASP A 168 -14.09 18.15 3.70
N ALA A 169 -15.00 18.19 2.72
CA ALA A 169 -16.31 18.80 2.86
C ALA A 169 -17.15 18.13 3.95
N SER A 170 -16.94 16.83 4.18
CA SER A 170 -17.66 16.01 5.16
C SER A 170 -17.22 16.26 6.61
N LEU A 171 -16.13 17.01 6.84
CA LEU A 171 -15.71 17.36 8.19
C LEU A 171 -16.72 18.34 8.87
N PRO A 172 -17.11 18.07 10.12
CA PRO A 172 -17.86 19.02 10.94
C PRO A 172 -17.10 20.35 11.09
N PRO A 173 -17.80 21.50 11.17
CA PRO A 173 -17.17 22.82 11.34
C PRO A 173 -16.18 22.89 12.50
N GLU A 174 -16.46 22.17 13.59
CA GLU A 174 -15.62 22.11 14.78
C GLU A 174 -14.28 21.39 14.51
N LEU A 175 -14.28 20.36 13.65
CA LEU A 175 -13.06 19.66 13.24
C LEU A 175 -12.30 20.42 12.15
N LYS A 176 -13.00 21.16 11.27
CA LYS A 176 -12.38 22.05 10.27
C LYS A 176 -11.56 23.17 10.93
N ALA A 177 -12.00 23.67 12.08
CA ALA A 177 -11.31 24.73 12.82
C ALA A 177 -10.01 24.27 13.50
N LEU A 178 -9.77 22.97 13.65
CA LEU A 178 -8.61 22.44 14.37
C LEU A 178 -7.33 22.32 13.50
N GLY A 179 -7.46 22.43 12.18
CA GLY A 179 -6.35 22.33 11.23
C GLY A 179 -5.62 20.98 11.25
N GLU A 180 -4.45 20.90 10.62
CA GLU A 180 -3.63 19.67 10.56
C GLU A 180 -2.90 19.33 11.87
N ASN A 181 -2.86 20.25 12.84
CA ASN A 181 -2.00 20.10 14.02
C ASN A 181 -2.54 19.01 14.99
N PRO A 182 -1.77 17.94 15.29
CA PRO A 182 -2.20 16.89 16.23
C PRO A 182 -2.39 17.39 17.67
N GLN A 183 -1.64 18.42 18.12
CA GLN A 183 -1.74 18.95 19.48
C GLN A 183 -2.99 19.80 19.75
N SER A 184 -3.47 20.57 18.75
CA SER A 184 -4.73 21.31 18.88
C SER A 184 -5.93 20.35 18.97
N ARG A 185 -5.85 19.22 18.26
CA ARG A 185 -6.89 18.18 18.22
C ARG A 185 -6.95 17.34 19.50
N ALA A 186 -5.80 16.99 20.08
CA ALA A 186 -5.74 16.35 21.40
C ALA A 186 -6.40 17.23 22.48
N THR A 187 -6.23 18.55 22.39
CA THR A 187 -6.86 19.52 23.32
C THR A 187 -8.38 19.57 23.17
N TYR A 188 -8.91 19.53 21.93
CA TYR A 188 -10.35 19.48 21.67
C TYR A 188 -10.98 18.15 22.11
N ALA A 189 -10.33 17.01 21.84
CA ALA A 189 -10.78 15.69 22.27
C ALA A 189 -10.73 15.48 23.80
N LEU A 190 -9.85 16.20 24.51
CA LEU A 190 -9.83 16.25 25.98
C LEU A 190 -10.95 17.12 26.56
N SER A 191 -11.34 18.18 25.84
CA SER A 191 -12.39 19.14 26.27
C SER A 191 -13.82 18.72 25.91
N SER A 192 -13.97 17.83 24.93
CA SER A 192 -15.26 17.33 24.46
C SER A 192 -15.31 15.82 24.72
N GLU A 193 -16.38 15.31 25.32
CA GLU A 193 -16.58 13.87 25.57
C GLU A 193 -16.82 13.08 24.26
N VAL A 194 -15.96 13.23 23.25
CA VAL A 194 -16.08 12.62 21.93
C VAL A 194 -15.12 11.45 21.85
N LYS A 195 -15.47 10.39 22.58
CA LYS A 195 -14.81 9.06 22.53
C LYS A 195 -15.57 8.06 21.65
N ASP A 196 -16.61 8.51 20.94
CA ASP A 196 -17.61 7.62 20.36
C ASP A 196 -17.58 7.63 18.82
N GLU A 197 -17.40 6.43 18.26
CA GLU A 197 -17.51 6.06 16.84
C GLU A 197 -18.82 6.59 16.22
N SER A 198 -19.87 6.76 17.04
CA SER A 198 -21.20 7.21 16.62
C SER A 198 -21.27 8.64 16.06
N LYS A 199 -20.23 9.46 16.25
CA LYS A 199 -20.19 10.87 15.81
C LYS A 199 -19.37 11.13 14.55
N LEU A 200 -18.63 10.14 14.04
CA LEU A 200 -17.85 10.31 12.83
C LEU A 200 -18.76 10.27 11.58
N PRO A 201 -18.64 11.26 10.66
CA PRO A 201 -19.38 11.23 9.40
C PRO A 201 -19.05 9.94 8.63
N LYS A 202 -20.08 9.22 8.18
CA LYS A 202 -19.90 8.01 7.34
C LYS A 202 -19.14 8.28 6.03
N GLU A 203 -19.05 9.54 5.64
CA GLU A 203 -18.43 10.00 4.40
C GLU A 203 -17.04 10.60 4.62
N LEU A 204 -16.51 10.58 5.85
CA LEU A 204 -15.19 11.10 6.17
C LEU A 204 -14.13 10.39 5.30
N LEU A 205 -13.24 11.17 4.70
CA LEU A 205 -12.15 10.65 3.89
C LEU A 205 -10.96 10.27 4.77
N ASN A 206 -10.37 9.11 4.48
CA ASN A 206 -9.19 8.61 5.14
C ASN A 206 -7.91 9.24 4.58
N HIS A 207 -6.87 9.33 5.42
CA HIS A 207 -5.57 9.90 5.10
C HIS A 207 -4.47 8.82 5.14
N PRO A 208 -3.50 8.80 4.21
CA PRO A 208 -2.38 7.84 4.19
C PRO A 208 -1.60 7.71 5.52
N ALA A 209 -1.37 8.84 6.19
CA ALA A 209 -0.74 8.85 7.52
C ALA A 209 -1.50 8.05 8.59
N ASN A 210 -2.77 7.68 8.39
CA ASN A 210 -3.55 6.85 9.32
C ASN A 210 -3.13 5.37 9.36
N ILE A 211 -2.18 4.97 8.51
CA ILE A 211 -1.56 3.64 8.56
C ILE A 211 -1.03 3.25 9.95
N HIS A 212 -0.58 4.23 10.75
CA HIS A 212 -0.11 3.98 12.12
C HIS A 212 -1.21 3.41 13.04
N ASN A 213 -2.47 3.78 12.81
CA ASN A 213 -3.61 3.23 13.55
C ASN A 213 -3.87 1.77 13.18
N VAL A 214 -3.75 1.44 11.90
CA VAL A 214 -3.84 0.06 11.41
C VAL A 214 -2.68 -0.77 11.96
N LEU A 215 -1.45 -0.25 11.90
CA LEU A 215 -0.25 -0.88 12.44
C LEU A 215 -0.41 -1.22 13.93
N THR A 216 -0.76 -0.22 14.74
CA THR A 216 -0.92 -0.39 16.19
C THR A 216 -2.00 -1.43 16.52
N TYR A 217 -3.12 -1.39 15.80
CA TYR A 217 -4.20 -2.35 16.00
C TYR A 217 -3.78 -3.78 15.63
N VAL A 218 -3.20 -3.98 14.44
CA VAL A 218 -2.77 -5.30 13.96
C VAL A 218 -1.65 -5.87 14.83
N ALA A 219 -0.68 -5.04 15.26
CA ALA A 219 0.39 -5.44 16.18
C ALA A 219 -0.20 -5.94 17.51
N SER A 220 -1.18 -5.24 18.07
CA SER A 220 -1.86 -5.65 19.31
C SER A 220 -2.58 -7.01 19.17
N MET A 221 -3.17 -7.29 18.00
CA MET A 221 -3.88 -8.55 17.74
C MET A 221 -2.91 -9.73 17.57
N LEU A 222 -1.72 -9.47 17.04
CA LEU A 222 -0.64 -10.44 16.86
C LEU A 222 0.23 -10.63 18.11
N GLU A 223 0.07 -9.78 19.13
CA GLU A 223 0.93 -9.77 20.33
C GLU A 223 2.40 -9.46 19.98
N MET A 224 2.60 -8.52 19.05
CA MET A 224 3.91 -8.02 18.57
C MET A 224 4.06 -6.54 18.88
N THR A 225 5.29 -6.01 18.85
CA THR A 225 5.49 -4.56 18.86
C THR A 225 5.12 -3.94 17.50
N SER A 226 4.82 -2.65 17.48
CA SER A 226 4.56 -1.94 16.23
C SER A 226 5.81 -1.91 15.34
N GLU A 227 7.00 -1.84 15.94
CA GLU A 227 8.28 -1.86 15.25
C GLU A 227 8.51 -3.21 14.55
N GLU A 228 8.31 -4.32 15.25
CA GLU A 228 8.46 -5.67 14.69
C GLU A 228 7.51 -5.90 13.50
N LEU A 229 6.24 -5.50 13.65
CA LEU A 229 5.27 -5.63 12.57
C LEU A 229 5.57 -4.70 11.40
N ALA A 230 6.06 -3.49 11.66
CA ALA A 230 6.44 -2.55 10.61
C ALA A 230 7.63 -3.08 9.80
N GLU A 231 8.67 -3.62 10.47
CA GLU A 231 9.83 -4.22 9.81
C GLU A 231 9.42 -5.45 8.97
N LEU A 232 8.58 -6.32 9.52
CA LEU A 232 8.05 -7.48 8.82
C LEU A 232 7.28 -7.08 7.55
N SER A 233 6.31 -6.17 7.70
CA SER A 233 5.50 -5.67 6.59
C SER A 233 6.37 -4.99 5.53
N TYR A 234 7.34 -4.18 5.95
CA TYR A 234 8.28 -3.51 5.05
C TYR A 234 9.16 -4.52 4.28
N ALA A 235 9.70 -5.54 4.95
CA ALA A 235 10.51 -6.57 4.31
C ALA A 235 9.70 -7.34 3.25
N ASN A 236 8.45 -7.69 3.57
CA ASN A 236 7.54 -8.33 2.63
C ASN A 236 7.24 -7.43 1.43
N ALA A 237 7.05 -6.12 1.65
CA ALA A 237 6.82 -5.13 0.60
C ALA A 237 8.01 -5.02 -0.35
N ILE A 238 9.23 -4.91 0.21
CA ILE A 238 10.45 -4.83 -0.58
C ILE A 238 10.62 -6.10 -1.42
N CYS A 239 10.40 -7.28 -0.84
CA CYS A 239 10.45 -8.55 -1.59
C CYS A 239 9.46 -8.57 -2.75
N LEU A 240 8.23 -8.11 -2.51
CA LEU A 240 7.13 -8.16 -3.46
C LEU A 240 7.28 -7.15 -4.61
N PHE A 241 7.74 -5.94 -4.31
CA PHE A 241 7.86 -4.86 -5.28
C PHE A 241 9.25 -4.72 -5.90
N SER A 242 10.21 -5.59 -5.58
CA SER A 242 11.56 -5.63 -6.18
C SER A 242 11.65 -6.51 -7.45
N TYR A 243 10.64 -6.45 -8.32
CA TYR A 243 10.66 -7.14 -9.61
C TYR A 243 11.51 -6.40 -10.66
N GLU A 244 11.80 -7.08 -11.78
CA GLU A 244 12.59 -6.51 -12.87
C GLU A 244 11.99 -5.20 -13.40
N CYS A 245 12.84 -4.18 -13.57
CA CYS A 245 12.45 -2.81 -13.94
C CYS A 245 11.57 -2.05 -12.94
N SER A 246 11.36 -2.55 -11.71
CA SER A 246 10.60 -1.82 -10.69
C SER A 246 11.35 -0.57 -10.19
N LYS A 247 10.61 0.41 -9.68
CA LYS A 247 11.19 1.60 -9.03
C LYS A 247 11.94 1.23 -7.76
N VAL A 248 11.43 0.27 -6.99
CA VAL A 248 12.03 -0.21 -5.74
C VAL A 248 13.39 -0.85 -6.02
N LEU A 249 13.47 -1.77 -6.98
CA LEU A 249 14.72 -2.43 -7.33
C LEU A 249 15.78 -1.42 -7.78
N ARG A 250 15.40 -0.43 -8.61
CA ARG A 250 16.31 0.65 -9.02
C ARG A 250 16.83 1.46 -7.83
N GLN A 251 15.99 1.73 -6.83
CA GLN A 251 16.39 2.47 -5.62
C GLN A 251 17.32 1.64 -4.73
N VAL A 252 16.99 0.37 -4.50
CA VAL A 252 17.81 -0.55 -3.69
C VAL A 252 19.19 -0.75 -4.32
N VAL A 253 19.26 -0.98 -5.64
CA VAL A 253 20.53 -1.11 -6.36
C VAL A 253 21.33 0.20 -6.30
N LYS A 254 20.69 1.35 -6.47
CA LYS A 254 21.35 2.66 -6.35
C LYS A 254 21.94 2.88 -4.95
N LEU A 255 21.19 2.54 -3.90
CA LEU A 255 21.67 2.63 -2.52
C LEU A 255 22.86 1.70 -2.28
N PHE A 256 22.79 0.45 -2.75
CA PHE A 256 23.88 -0.51 -2.64
C PHE A 256 25.15 -0.02 -3.35
N LEU A 257 25.02 0.56 -4.55
CA LEU A 257 26.14 1.15 -5.28
C LEU A 257 26.74 2.34 -4.53
N ILE A 258 25.93 3.23 -3.97
CA ILE A 258 26.40 4.37 -3.16
C ILE A 258 27.16 3.89 -1.92
N ILE A 259 26.62 2.89 -1.21
CA ILE A 259 27.29 2.30 -0.04
C ILE A 259 28.64 1.70 -0.44
N ASN A 260 28.69 0.94 -1.53
CA ASN A 260 29.95 0.34 -2.00
C ASN A 260 30.97 1.38 -2.45
N ILE A 261 30.55 2.44 -3.16
CA ILE A 261 31.42 3.55 -3.54
C ILE A 261 31.96 4.26 -2.29
N ASN A 262 31.10 4.56 -1.32
CA ASN A 262 31.51 5.18 -0.06
C ASN A 262 32.42 4.27 0.77
N PHE A 263 32.19 2.95 0.75
CA PHE A 263 33.06 1.97 1.41
C PHE A 263 34.43 1.87 0.73
N GLN A 264 34.48 1.90 -0.61
CA GLN A 264 35.73 1.95 -1.37
C GLN A 264 36.47 3.28 -1.14
N ALA A 265 35.78 4.41 -1.13
CA ALA A 265 36.36 5.72 -0.83
C ALA A 265 36.87 5.80 0.61
N TYR A 266 36.12 5.26 1.58
CA TYR A 266 36.54 5.18 2.98
C TYR A 266 37.74 4.24 3.17
N SER A 267 37.75 3.08 2.49
CA SER A 267 38.89 2.16 2.50
C SER A 267 40.13 2.79 1.87
N SER A 268 39.96 3.55 0.78
CA SER A 268 41.06 4.29 0.13
C SER A 268 41.61 5.40 1.04
N ASN A 269 40.74 6.11 1.75
CA ASN A 269 41.14 7.11 2.74
C ASN A 269 41.79 6.49 3.98
N LEU A 270 41.34 5.32 4.45
CA LEU A 270 42.00 4.58 5.54
C LEU A 270 43.40 4.08 5.16
N VAL A 271 43.62 3.70 3.90
CA VAL A 271 44.96 3.36 3.39
C VAL A 271 45.87 4.60 3.37
N GLN A 272 45.35 5.79 3.05
CA GLN A 272 46.12 7.03 3.16
C GLN A 272 46.39 7.44 4.61
N ILE A 273 45.42 7.30 5.51
CA ILE A 273 45.56 7.68 6.93
C ILE A 273 46.49 6.73 7.69
N ARG A 274 46.61 5.45 7.30
CA ARG A 274 47.59 4.53 7.88
C ARG A 274 49.06 4.88 7.59
N SER A 275 49.33 5.87 6.73
CA SER A 275 50.69 6.40 6.53
C SER A 275 51.07 7.52 7.51
N LYS A 276 50.12 8.09 8.26
CA LYS A 276 50.37 9.14 9.26
C LYS A 276 49.32 9.12 10.38
N ALA A 277 49.76 8.74 11.58
CA ALA A 277 49.20 9.03 12.92
C ALA A 277 48.85 7.81 13.78
N ALA A 278 49.18 7.95 15.07
CA ALA A 278 49.03 7.00 16.15
C ALA A 278 47.56 6.71 16.48
N VAL A 279 47.32 5.49 16.97
CA VAL A 279 46.04 4.87 17.27
C VAL A 279 45.33 5.52 18.46
N PRO A 280 44.06 5.94 18.33
CA PRO A 280 43.12 5.98 19.44
C PRO A 280 42.15 4.80 19.35
N THR A 281 41.90 4.17 20.48
CA THR A 281 40.95 3.06 20.70
C THR A 281 39.53 3.39 20.24
N PRO A 282 38.77 2.45 19.63
CA PRO A 282 37.40 2.71 19.19
C PRO A 282 36.43 2.70 20.37
N SER A 283 35.72 3.80 20.60
CA SER A 283 34.43 3.81 21.29
C SER A 283 33.41 3.02 20.46
N THR A 284 32.68 2.16 21.17
CA THR A 284 31.69 1.16 20.74
C THR A 284 30.91 1.43 19.45
N ASN A 285 30.94 0.44 18.55
CA ASN A 285 30.12 0.32 17.32
C ASN A 285 28.59 0.35 17.53
N ALA A 286 28.10 0.36 18.77
CA ALA A 286 26.67 0.31 19.08
C ALA A 286 25.93 1.60 18.71
N ASP A 287 26.55 2.77 18.85
CA ASP A 287 25.90 4.06 18.56
C ASP A 287 25.75 4.33 17.06
N ARG A 288 26.56 3.67 16.21
CA ARG A 288 26.48 3.80 14.74
C ARG A 288 25.43 2.89 14.11
N VAL A 289 25.15 1.74 14.73
CA VAL A 289 24.00 0.89 14.33
C VAL A 289 22.69 1.58 14.69
N MET A 290 22.65 2.33 15.80
CA MET A 290 21.50 3.15 16.20
C MET A 290 21.25 4.37 15.28
N GLU A 291 22.28 4.92 14.62
CA GLU A 291 22.09 5.95 13.59
C GLU A 291 21.63 5.39 12.23
N MET A 292 21.88 4.11 11.93
CA MET A 292 21.31 3.46 10.75
C MET A 292 19.80 3.15 10.94
N GLY A 293 19.33 3.02 12.19
CA GLY A 293 17.91 2.91 12.53
C GLY A 293 17.09 4.20 12.38
N LYS A 294 17.73 5.34 12.08
CA LYS A 294 17.05 6.63 11.82
C LYS A 294 16.50 6.77 10.38
N TRP A 295 16.67 5.75 9.55
CA TRP A 295 16.10 5.68 8.18
C TRP A 295 14.75 4.97 8.13
N ALA A 296 13.94 5.11 9.18
CA ALA A 296 12.50 4.82 9.21
C ALA A 296 11.69 5.81 8.33
N PHE A 297 12.21 6.20 7.17
CA PHE A 297 11.58 7.04 6.17
C PHE A 297 11.22 6.21 4.94
N HIS A 298 10.02 5.64 4.96
CA HIS A 298 8.99 5.72 3.91
C HIS A 298 7.95 4.64 4.14
N ILE A 299 6.99 4.98 4.99
CA ILE A 299 5.70 4.31 5.15
C ILE A 299 4.78 4.52 3.92
N ASP A 300 5.24 5.22 2.88
CA ASP A 300 4.45 5.58 1.69
C ASP A 300 4.45 4.57 0.53
N LEU A 301 5.04 3.37 0.69
CA LEU A 301 5.13 2.44 -0.44
C LEU A 301 3.75 1.91 -0.89
N PHE A 302 2.72 1.99 -0.04
CA PHE A 302 1.42 1.35 -0.29
C PHE A 302 0.31 2.30 -0.78
N ASP A 303 0.23 3.53 -0.29
CA ASP A 303 -0.88 4.43 -0.71
C ASP A 303 -0.66 5.09 -2.07
N ALA A 304 0.56 5.04 -2.56
CA ALA A 304 0.91 5.52 -3.88
C ALA A 304 0.30 4.67 -5.03
N LEU A 305 -0.25 3.49 -4.70
CA LEU A 305 -0.81 2.53 -5.63
C LEU A 305 -2.26 2.86 -6.06
N PHE A 306 -2.96 3.79 -5.38
CA PHE A 306 -4.43 3.89 -5.51
C PHE A 306 -5.00 5.22 -6.04
N TRP A 307 -4.15 6.17 -6.45
CA TRP A 307 -4.57 7.55 -6.73
C TRP A 307 -5.19 7.82 -8.13
N ARG A 308 -6.09 6.97 -8.65
CA ARG A 308 -6.76 7.35 -9.94
C ARG A 308 -8.22 6.96 -10.12
N SER A 309 -8.72 5.92 -9.45
CA SER A 309 -10.04 5.37 -9.77
C SER A 309 -11.21 6.01 -8.99
N GLN A 310 -10.97 6.59 -7.80
CA GLN A 310 -12.01 7.17 -6.95
C GLN A 310 -12.12 8.71 -7.02
N TRP A 311 -11.01 9.41 -7.30
CA TRP A 311 -10.99 10.89 -7.30
C TRP A 311 -11.84 11.50 -8.42
N ARG A 312 -11.98 10.80 -9.56
CA ARG A 312 -12.78 11.26 -10.71
C ARG A 312 -14.27 11.46 -10.42
N ARG A 313 -14.83 10.92 -9.33
CA ARG A 313 -16.29 10.91 -9.08
C ARG A 313 -16.81 11.91 -8.05
N ARG A 314 -15.97 12.63 -7.30
CA ARG A 314 -16.46 13.57 -6.26
C ARG A 314 -16.13 15.04 -6.47
N THR A 315 -15.23 15.38 -7.41
CA THR A 315 -15.00 16.76 -7.85
C THR A 315 -15.59 16.98 -9.24
N GLN A 316 -16.90 16.77 -9.40
CA GLN A 316 -17.62 17.21 -10.60
C GLN A 316 -17.91 18.71 -10.49
N SER A 317 -16.85 19.54 -10.40
CA SER A 317 -16.95 21.00 -10.53
C SER A 317 -15.77 21.66 -11.25
N ASP A 318 -14.70 20.95 -11.60
CA ASP A 318 -13.56 21.54 -12.36
C ASP A 318 -13.17 20.73 -13.61
N VAL A 319 -14.15 20.12 -14.27
CA VAL A 319 -13.98 19.60 -15.63
C VAL A 319 -14.10 20.77 -16.61
N ASN A 320 -13.04 21.58 -16.75
CA ASN A 320 -12.87 22.43 -17.93
C ASN A 320 -11.45 22.98 -18.22
N ASN A 321 -10.41 22.70 -17.42
CA ASN A 321 -9.11 23.38 -17.60
C ASN A 321 -7.84 22.53 -17.74
N TYR A 322 -7.93 21.23 -18.03
CA TYR A 322 -6.74 20.47 -18.45
C TYR A 322 -6.99 19.75 -19.76
N SER A 323 -6.53 20.41 -20.83
CA SER A 323 -6.41 19.86 -22.17
C SER A 323 -5.52 18.62 -22.16
N MET A 324 -5.95 17.64 -22.96
CA MET A 324 -5.18 16.44 -23.30
C MET A 324 -3.80 16.83 -23.82
N ILE A 325 -2.74 16.33 -23.17
CA ILE A 325 -1.43 16.24 -23.81
C ILE A 325 -1.43 14.95 -24.62
N ASP A 326 -1.66 15.10 -25.93
CA ASP A 326 -1.46 14.08 -26.95
C ASP A 326 0.04 13.73 -26.99
N ILE A 327 0.43 12.60 -26.41
CA ILE A 327 1.79 12.07 -26.52
C ILE A 327 1.90 11.33 -27.85
N ARG A 328 1.81 12.09 -28.95
CA ARG A 328 2.32 11.70 -30.26
C ARG A 328 3.43 12.67 -30.61
N HIS A 329 4.65 12.14 -30.67
CA HIS A 329 5.92 12.79 -30.97
C HIS A 329 6.63 13.44 -29.78
N GLN A 330 7.63 12.74 -29.23
CA GLN A 330 8.98 13.31 -29.21
C GLN A 330 10.03 12.22 -29.49
N PRO A 331 11.13 12.56 -30.19
CA PRO A 331 12.07 11.60 -30.77
C PRO A 331 13.12 11.16 -29.76
N GLN A 332 13.69 9.98 -30.01
CA GLN A 332 14.87 9.46 -29.31
C GLN A 332 16.06 10.43 -29.45
N MET A 333 16.70 10.76 -28.31
CA MET A 333 18.16 10.90 -28.18
C MET A 333 18.59 10.48 -26.79
#